data_AF-K6YQW0-F1
#
_entry.id   AF-K6YQW0-F1
#
_cell.length_a   1.000
_cell.length_b   1.000
_cell.length_c   1.000
_cell.angle_alpha   90.00
_cell.angle_beta   90.00
_cell.angle_gamma   90.00
#
_symmetry.space_group_name_H-M   'P 1'
#
loop_
_entity.id
_entity.type
_entity.pdbx_description
1 polymer ?
#
loop_
_entity_poly.entity_id
_entity_poly.type
_entity_poly.pdbx_seq_one_letter_code
_entity_poly.pdbx_strand_id
1 'polypeptide(L)'
;MDITLTTPAMLFPAISLLLLAYTNRFLALASIIRNFDLSDSNENDQQQIKSLRSRIQLIKNMQGAGMGSFFLCVLSMLAIYAEYQTIGSTIFASSLVLLLYSLWLSVREIHISVEALDLHLSHLNLPAKKRSWHKSKES
;
A
#
# COMPACT_ATOMS: atom_id res chain seq x y z
N MET A 1 -21.12 -20.21 -12.18
CA MET A 1 -19.97 -20.46 -11.30
C MET A 1 -20.48 -20.33 -9.88
N ASP A 2 -20.56 -21.43 -9.14
CA ASP A 2 -21.15 -21.42 -7.80
C ASP A 2 -20.15 -20.90 -6.78
N ILE A 3 -20.30 -19.62 -6.42
CA ILE A 3 -19.53 -19.01 -5.34
C ILE A 3 -20.22 -19.39 -4.04
N THR A 4 -19.57 -20.21 -3.24
CA THR A 4 -20.03 -20.59 -1.91
C THR A 4 -19.61 -19.51 -0.89
N LEU A 5 -20.38 -19.38 0.20
CA LEU A 5 -20.08 -18.44 1.30
C LEU A 5 -18.70 -18.64 1.95
N THR A 6 -18.05 -19.79 1.72
CA THR A 6 -16.68 -20.07 2.19
C THR A 6 -15.61 -19.27 1.44
N THR A 7 -15.82 -18.92 0.17
CA THR A 7 -14.81 -18.24 -0.65
C THR A 7 -14.53 -16.82 -0.14
N PRO A 8 -15.53 -15.96 0.10
CA PRO A 8 -15.26 -14.64 0.62
C PRO A 8 -14.93 -14.67 2.12
N ALA A 9 -15.32 -15.71 2.88
CA ALA A 9 -14.95 -15.84 4.31
C ALA A 9 -13.44 -15.96 4.51
N MET A 10 -12.74 -16.60 3.57
CA MET A 10 -11.28 -16.70 3.57
C MET A 10 -10.58 -15.37 3.26
N LEU A 11 -11.28 -14.40 2.65
CA LEU A 11 -10.73 -13.08 2.32
C LEU A 11 -10.77 -12.12 3.50
N PHE A 12 -11.66 -12.30 4.49
CA PHE A 12 -11.77 -11.40 5.64
C PHE A 12 -10.46 -11.23 6.42
N PRO A 13 -9.75 -12.31 6.81
CA PRO A 13 -8.47 -12.18 7.50
C PRO A 13 -7.42 -11.47 6.64
N ALA A 14 -7.32 -11.84 5.36
CA ALA A 14 -6.34 -11.27 4.44
C ALA A 14 -6.55 -9.77 4.21
N ILE A 15 -7.79 -9.35 3.98
CA ILE A 15 -8.16 -7.93 3.80
C ILE A 15 -7.92 -7.14 5.09
N SER A 16 -8.23 -7.71 6.26
CA SER A 16 -7.99 -7.06 7.55
C SER A 16 -6.50 -6.80 7.78
N LEU A 17 -5.63 -7.78 7.49
CA LEU A 17 -4.18 -7.61 7.56
C LEU A 17 -3.68 -6.56 6.56
N LEU A 18 -4.24 -6.52 5.35
CA LEU A 18 -3.89 -5.54 4.33
C LEU A 18 -4.23 -4.11 4.80
N LEU A 19 -5.43 -3.90 5.34
CA LEU A 19 -5.86 -2.60 5.87
C LEU A 19 -5.00 -2.14 7.06
N LEU A 20 -4.62 -3.07 7.94
CA LEU A 20 -3.70 -2.78 9.04
C LEU A 20 -2.33 -2.35 8.52
N ALA A 21 -1.78 -3.06 7.53
CA ALA A 21 -0.51 -2.69 6.89
C ALA A 21 -0.56 -1.30 6.26
N TYR A 22 -1.66 -0.96 5.58
CA TYR A 22 -1.87 0.36 4.97
C TYR A 22 -1.95 1.47 6.02
N THR A 23 -2.65 1.21 7.13
CA THR A 23 -2.76 2.13 8.27
C THR A 23 -1.40 2.37 8.92
N ASN A 24 -0.63 1.29 9.15
CA ASN A 24 0.71 1.40 9.71
C ASN A 24 1.63 2.25 8.83
N ARG A 25 1.55 2.08 7.51
CA ARG A 25 2.32 2.88 6.56
C ARG A 25 1.91 4.35 6.58
N PHE A 26 0.60 4.63 6.58
CA PHE A 26 0.08 5.99 6.71
C PHE A 26 0.60 6.69 7.99
N LEU A 27 0.50 6.01 9.13
CA LEU A 27 0.92 6.54 10.43
C LEU A 27 2.43 6.81 10.46
N ALA A 28 3.24 5.91 9.90
CA ALA A 28 4.68 6.11 9.80
C ALA A 28 5.02 7.38 8.99
N LEU A 29 4.44 7.54 7.80
CA LEU A 29 4.68 8.73 6.97
C LEU A 29 4.16 10.01 7.63
N ALA A 30 2.97 9.97 8.24
CA ALA A 30 2.39 11.11 8.94
C ALA A 30 3.25 11.54 10.14
N SER A 31 3.82 10.58 10.88
CA SER A 31 4.75 10.87 11.97
C SER A 31 6.02 11.53 11.47
N ILE A 32 6.60 11.06 10.36
CA ILE A 32 7.80 11.67 9.77
C ILE A 32 7.50 13.13 9.40
N ILE A 33 6.39 13.41 8.71
CA ILE A 33 6.02 14.79 8.33
C ILE A 33 5.84 15.68 9.55
N ARG A 34 5.22 15.18 10.63
CA ARG A 34 5.01 15.96 11.86
C ARG A 34 6.30 16.27 12.63
N ASN A 35 7.34 15.47 12.43
CA ASN A 35 8.65 15.65 13.06
C ASN A 35 9.58 16.57 12.25
N PHE A 36 9.18 17.02 11.06
CA PHE A 36 9.93 18.05 10.33
C PHE A 36 9.83 19.39 11.04
N ASP A 37 10.98 20.01 11.34
CA ASP A 37 11.04 21.38 11.81
C ASP A 37 10.94 22.33 10.61
N LEU A 38 9.86 23.09 10.55
CA LEU A 38 9.58 24.03 9.47
C LEU A 38 10.17 25.43 9.73
N SER A 39 10.76 25.64 10.91
CA SER A 39 11.23 26.95 11.36
C SER A 39 12.47 27.43 10.59
N ASP A 40 13.25 26.49 10.05
CA ASP A 40 14.50 26.76 9.31
C ASP A 40 14.67 25.81 8.11
N SER A 41 13.56 25.49 7.43
CA SER A 41 13.53 24.48 6.38
C SER A 41 14.26 24.93 5.10
N ASN A 42 15.23 24.15 4.64
CA ASN A 42 15.90 24.39 3.36
C ASN A 42 15.05 23.89 2.17
N GLU A 43 15.42 24.27 0.94
CA GLU A 43 14.70 23.81 -0.28
C GLU A 43 14.59 22.28 -0.38
N ASN A 44 15.58 21.56 0.13
CA ASN A 44 15.60 20.09 0.16
C ASN A 44 14.53 19.49 1.10
N ASP A 45 14.32 20.10 2.27
CA ASP A 45 13.33 19.65 3.25
C ASP A 45 11.90 19.84 2.69
N GLN A 46 11.68 20.96 1.99
CA GLN A 46 10.42 21.25 1.30
C GLN A 46 10.13 20.21 0.20
N GLN A 47 11.14 19.80 -0.57
CA GLN A 47 11.02 18.75 -1.57
C GLN A 47 10.70 17.38 -0.94
N GLN A 48 11.35 17.05 0.19
CA GLN A 48 11.10 15.80 0.91
C GLN A 48 9.68 15.74 1.48
N ILE A 49 9.20 16.81 2.11
CA ILE A 49 7.82 16.91 2.62
C ILE A 49 6.80 16.78 1.48
N LYS A 50 7.06 17.41 0.33
CA LYS A 50 6.20 17.28 -0.85
C LYS A 50 6.12 15.84 -1.34
N SER A 51 7.24 15.11 -1.37
CA SER A 51 7.29 13.69 -1.74
C SER A 51 6.49 12.82 -0.75
N LEU A 52 6.64 13.05 0.55
CA LEU A 52 5.91 12.34 1.62
C LEU A 52 4.41 12.60 1.54
N ARG A 53 4.00 13.85 1.26
CA ARG A 53 2.58 14.22 1.09
C ARG A 53 1.95 13.52 -0.11
N SER A 54 2.67 13.39 -1.22
CA SER A 54 2.21 12.66 -2.41
C SER A 54 2.02 11.17 -2.12
N ARG A 55 2.97 10.56 -1.41
CA ARG A 55 2.87 9.17 -0.94
C ARG A 55 1.66 8.96 -0.02
N ILE A 56 1.38 9.88 0.90
CA ILE A 56 0.17 9.83 1.72
C ILE A 56 -1.11 9.83 0.88
N GLN A 57 -1.20 10.61 -0.19
CA GLN A 57 -2.37 10.59 -1.07
C GLN A 57 -2.53 9.24 -1.78
N LEU A 58 -1.44 8.62 -2.22
CA LEU A 58 -1.46 7.27 -2.77
C LEU A 58 -1.93 6.24 -1.74
N ILE A 59 -1.43 6.30 -0.50
CA ILE A 59 -1.85 5.45 0.61
C ILE A 59 -3.35 5.59 0.90
N LYS A 60 -3.86 6.83 0.90
CA LYS A 60 -5.29 7.10 1.07
C LYS A 60 -6.13 6.47 -0.04
N ASN A 61 -5.66 6.56 -1.28
CA ASN A 61 -6.38 6.01 -2.44
C ASN A 61 -6.35 4.47 -2.46
N MET A 62 -5.22 3.83 -2.12
CA MET A 62 -5.16 2.36 -2.00
C MET A 62 -6.08 1.85 -0.90
N GLN A 63 -6.15 2.55 0.24
CA GLN A 63 -7.01 2.17 1.36
C GLN A 63 -8.48 2.38 1.02
N GLY A 64 -8.84 3.48 0.37
CA GLY A 64 -10.20 3.72 -0.13
C GLY A 64 -10.67 2.64 -1.11
N ALA A 65 -9.83 2.26 -2.07
CA ALA A 65 -10.13 1.16 -3.00
C ALA A 65 -10.25 -0.19 -2.26
N GLY A 66 -9.34 -0.48 -1.32
CA GLY A 66 -9.38 -1.70 -0.52
C GLY A 66 -10.64 -1.81 0.35
N MET A 67 -11.02 -0.71 1.01
CA MET A 67 -12.27 -0.62 1.79
C MET A 67 -13.50 -0.75 0.89
N GLY A 68 -13.50 -0.10 -0.28
CA GLY A 68 -14.59 -0.21 -1.25
C GLY A 68 -14.76 -1.64 -1.76
N SER A 69 -13.64 -2.32 -2.03
CA SER A 69 -13.64 -3.74 -2.42
C SER A 69 -14.22 -4.60 -1.30
N PHE A 70 -13.75 -4.41 -0.07
CA PHE A 70 -14.26 -5.15 1.08
C PHE A 70 -15.76 -4.94 1.29
N PHE A 71 -16.23 -3.70 1.17
CA PHE A 71 -17.65 -3.37 1.25
C PHE A 71 -18.48 -4.08 0.17
N LEU A 72 -18.02 -4.06 -1.09
CA LEU A 72 -18.67 -4.81 -2.17
C LEU A 72 -18.64 -6.32 -1.91
N CYS A 73 -17.57 -6.86 -1.33
CA CYS A 73 -17.48 -8.26 -0.95
C CYS A 73 -18.54 -8.64 0.09
N VAL A 74 -18.77 -7.79 1.10
CA VAL A 74 -19.84 -7.98 2.09
C VAL A 74 -21.22 -7.91 1.44
N LEU A 75 -21.45 -6.95 0.54
CA LEU A 75 -22.70 -6.85 -0.21
C LEU A 75 -22.95 -8.09 -1.08
N SER A 76 -21.91 -8.62 -1.72
CA SER A 76 -21.99 -9.86 -2.49
C SER A 76 -22.41 -11.04 -1.61
N MET A 77 -21.80 -11.19 -0.42
CA MET A 77 -22.19 -12.22 0.53
C MET A 77 -23.65 -12.10 0.97
N LEU A 78 -24.13 -10.88 1.23
CA LEU A 78 -25.54 -10.63 1.57
C LEU A 78 -26.48 -11.01 0.42
N ALA A 79 -26.13 -10.70 -0.82
CA ALA A 79 -26.91 -11.07 -2.00
C ALA A 79 -26.97 -12.60 -2.20
N ILE A 80 -25.83 -13.29 -2.05
CA ILE A 80 -25.76 -14.77 -2.12
C ILE A 80 -26.58 -15.39 -0.99
N TYR A 81 -26.51 -14.84 0.23
CA TYR A 81 -27.31 -15.28 1.37
C TYR A 81 -28.81 -15.12 1.13
N ALA A 82 -29.23 -14.07 0.42
CA ALA A 82 -30.61 -13.84 0.00
C ALA A 82 -31.01 -14.59 -1.30
N GLU A 83 -30.23 -15.61 -1.68
CA GLU A 83 -30.43 -16.45 -2.88
C GLU A 83 -30.29 -15.72 -4.24
N TYR A 84 -29.79 -14.49 -4.27
CA TYR A 84 -29.51 -13.74 -5.51
C TYR A 84 -28.13 -14.07 -6.10
N GLN A 85 -27.93 -15.31 -6.54
CA GLN A 85 -26.62 -15.83 -6.97
C GLN A 85 -25.96 -15.01 -8.09
N THR A 86 -26.70 -14.65 -9.14
CA THR A 86 -26.16 -13.90 -10.30
C THR A 86 -25.71 -12.49 -9.92
N ILE A 87 -26.50 -11.80 -9.09
CA ILE A 87 -26.21 -10.44 -8.62
C ILE A 87 -24.99 -10.50 -7.69
N GLY A 88 -25.01 -11.43 -6.72
CA GLY A 88 -23.91 -11.63 -5.79
C GLY A 88 -22.59 -11.93 -6.50
N SER A 89 -22.60 -12.80 -7.52
CA SER A 89 -21.42 -13.14 -8.32
C SER A 89 -20.85 -11.93 -9.09
N THR A 90 -21.72 -11.10 -9.66
CA THR A 90 -21.30 -9.88 -10.40
C THR A 90 -20.68 -8.84 -9.47
N ILE A 91 -21.28 -8.63 -8.30
CA ILE A 91 -20.74 -7.74 -7.26
C ILE A 91 -19.40 -8.28 -6.74
N PHE A 92 -19.27 -9.61 -6.55
CA PHE A 92 -18.03 -10.24 -6.13
C PHE A 92 -16.91 -9.97 -7.13
N ALA A 93 -17.14 -10.21 -8.41
CA ALA A 93 -16.15 -9.94 -9.46
C ALA A 93 -15.72 -8.46 -9.47
N SER A 94 -16.66 -7.53 -9.33
CA SER A 94 -16.38 -6.09 -9.24
C SER A 94 -15.52 -5.74 -8.02
N SER A 95 -15.78 -6.40 -6.88
CA SER A 95 -14.99 -6.24 -5.67
C SER A 95 -13.53 -6.68 -5.88
N LEU A 96 -13.30 -7.79 -6.58
CA LEU A 96 -11.95 -8.30 -6.87
C LEU A 96 -11.17 -7.36 -7.79
N VAL A 97 -11.82 -6.78 -8.82
CA VAL A 97 -11.19 -5.78 -9.68
C VAL A 97 -10.75 -4.55 -8.88
N LEU A 98 -11.59 -4.08 -7.95
CA LEU A 98 -11.24 -2.96 -7.10
C LEU A 98 -10.12 -3.31 -6.10
N LEU A 99 -10.05 -4.56 -5.63
CA LEU A 99 -8.94 -5.06 -4.81
C LEU A 99 -7.63 -5.07 -5.61
N LEU A 100 -7.65 -5.57 -6.84
CA LEU A 100 -6.49 -5.56 -7.74
C LEU A 100 -6.00 -4.13 -7.99
N TYR A 101 -6.93 -3.19 -8.17
CA TYR A 101 -6.58 -1.77 -8.29
C TYR A 101 -5.91 -1.22 -7.02
N SER A 102 -6.43 -1.57 -5.83
CA SER A 102 -5.80 -1.22 -4.55
C SER A 102 -4.37 -1.76 -4.43
N LEU A 103 -4.16 -3.04 -4.79
CA LEU A 103 -2.84 -3.68 -4.77
C LEU A 103 -1.88 -3.07 -5.79
N TRP A 104 -2.37 -2.71 -6.97
CA TRP A 104 -1.58 -1.99 -7.97
C TRP A 104 -1.06 -0.65 -7.43
N LEU A 105 -1.92 0.12 -6.75
CA LEU A 105 -1.52 1.36 -6.09
C LEU A 105 -0.48 1.11 -4.98
N SER A 106 -0.61 0.01 -4.23
CA SER A 106 0.37 -0.40 -3.22
C SER A 106 1.75 -0.66 -3.83
N VAL A 107 1.81 -1.39 -4.96
CA VAL A 107 3.08 -1.60 -5.70
C VAL A 107 3.68 -0.26 -6.13
N ARG A 108 2.87 0.61 -6.75
CA ARG A 108 3.34 1.93 -7.20
C ARG A 108 3.89 2.78 -6.04
N GLU A 109 3.25 2.73 -4.88
CA GLU A 109 3.69 3.50 -3.73
C GLU A 109 4.94 2.91 -3.05
N ILE A 110 5.18 1.59 -3.15
CA ILE A 110 6.50 0.99 -2.83
C ILE A 110 7.60 1.56 -3.72
N HIS A 111 7.40 1.61 -5.04
CA HIS A 111 8.42 2.17 -5.95
C HIS A 111 8.75 3.63 -5.61
N ILE A 112 7.75 4.49 -5.44
CA ILE A 112 7.94 5.90 -5.09
C ILE A 112 8.61 6.04 -3.71
N SER A 113 8.28 5.15 -2.77
CA SER A 113 8.90 5.15 -1.44
C SER A 113 10.39 4.83 -1.49
N VAL A 114 10.80 3.88 -2.34
CA VAL A 114 12.21 3.51 -2.50
C VAL A 114 12.97 4.63 -3.21
N GLU A 115 12.42 5.18 -4.30
CA GLU A 115 13.04 6.28 -5.03
C GLU A 115 13.24 7.53 -4.17
N ALA A 116 12.23 7.91 -3.37
CA ALA A 116 12.35 9.04 -2.44
C ALA A 116 13.40 8.79 -1.35
N LEU A 117 13.59 7.53 -0.92
CA LEU A 117 14.60 7.16 0.06
C LEU A 117 16.01 7.20 -0.55
N ASP A 118 16.17 6.67 -1.77
CA ASP A 118 17.45 6.67 -2.49
C ASP A 118 17.93 8.10 -2.77
N LEU A 119 17.01 9.00 -3.18
CA LEU A 119 17.31 10.41 -3.34
C LEU A 119 17.80 11.03 -2.02
N HIS A 120 17.08 10.82 -0.91
CA HIS A 120 17.50 11.33 0.40
C HIS A 120 18.86 10.80 0.85
N LEU A 121 19.14 9.50 0.62
CA LEU A 121 20.44 8.89 0.93
C LEU A 121 21.57 9.43 0.06
N SER A 122 21.30 9.72 -1.22
CA SER A 122 22.30 10.30 -2.13
C SER A 122 22.72 11.71 -1.70
N HIS A 123 21.81 12.50 -1.14
CA HIS A 123 22.10 13.83 -0.57
C HIS A 123 22.95 13.77 0.71
N LEU A 124 22.87 12.67 1.46
CA LEU A 124 23.65 12.46 2.68
C LEU A 124 25.12 12.06 2.42
N ASN A 125 25.57 12.00 1.16
CA ASN A 125 26.95 11.63 0.78
C ASN A 125 27.45 10.37 1.51
N LEU A 126 26.57 9.40 1.80
CA LEU A 126 27.00 8.12 2.33
C LEU A 126 27.78 7.42 1.22
N PRO A 127 29.10 7.17 1.37
CA PRO A 127 29.83 6.42 0.37
C PRO A 127 29.17 5.05 0.28
N ALA A 128 28.61 4.73 -0.89
CA ALA A 128 28.07 3.41 -1.17
C ALA A 128 29.12 2.39 -0.72
N LYS A 129 28.85 1.65 0.35
CA LYS A 129 29.78 0.67 0.90
C LYS A 129 30.03 -0.35 -0.20
N LYS A 130 31.12 -0.17 -0.94
CA LYS A 130 31.61 -1.08 -1.96
C LYS A 130 31.82 -2.40 -1.23
N ARG A 131 30.90 -3.35 -1.38
CA ARG A 131 31.11 -4.73 -0.94
C ARG A 131 32.26 -5.28 -1.80
N SER A 132 33.50 -5.03 -1.37
CA SER A 132 34.63 -5.81 -1.86
C SER A 132 34.46 -7.20 -1.28
N TRP A 133 33.84 -8.08 -2.06
CA TRP A 133 34.03 -9.51 -1.87
C TRP A 133 35.52 -9.76 -2.09
N HIS A 134 36.27 -9.83 -0.98
CA HIS A 134 37.60 -10.42 -1.00
C HIS A 134 37.39 -11.89 -1.38
N LYS A 135 37.53 -12.17 -2.67
CA LYS A 135 37.71 -13.52 -3.17
C LYS A 135 39.12 -13.92 -2.70
N SER A 136 39.20 -14.46 -1.50
CA SER A 136 40.39 -15.19 -1.06
C SER A 136 40.51 -16.38 -2.00
N LYS A 137 41.37 -16.26 -3.02
CA LYS A 137 41.88 -17.42 -3.73
C LYS A 137 42.80 -18.12 -2.75
N GLU A 138 42.34 -19.24 -2.21
CA GLU A 138 43.25 -20.27 -1.69
C GLU A 138 44.16 -20.72 -2.83
N SER A 139 45.46 -20.65 -2.54
CA SER A 139 46.57 -21.22 -3.30
C SER A 139 47.12 -22.40 -2.53
#